data_AF-A0A660Q2C2-F1
#
_entry.id   AF-A0A660Q2C2-F1
#
_cell.length_a   1.000
_cell.length_b   1.000
_cell.length_c   1.000
_cell.angle_alpha   90.00
_cell.angle_beta   90.00
_cell.angle_gamma   90.00
#
_symmetry.space_group_name_H-M   'P 1'
#
loop_
_entity.id
_entity.type
_entity.pdbx_description
1 polymer ?
#
loop_
_entity_poly.entity_id
_entity_poly.type
_entity_poly.pdbx_seq_one_letter_code
_entity_poly.pdbx_strand_id
1 'polypeptide(L)'
;MKSKCVKELMVPLERYPVVSKDATLLEAVQLFERVQKMRDRKRQPYRAILVVDDDKKVIGKIGQLAFLRALEPQRNILGDMGKLAIAGVSADFINTMMNHFQFFQDSMADICKRARHILVKDVMVPIAEHIEEDATLGEAIYKIVALQTLSLMVTRGDQTVGLLRLCDVVQEIADEMKHCDELN
;
A
#
# COMPACT_ATOMS: atom_id res chain seq x y z
N MET A 1 -27.34 13.74 3.59
CA MET A 1 -25.91 13.60 3.95
C MET A 1 -25.12 14.69 3.26
N LYS A 2 -24.28 15.45 3.98
CA LYS A 2 -23.23 16.24 3.31
C LYS A 2 -22.24 15.26 2.69
N SER A 3 -21.89 15.45 1.42
CA SER A 3 -20.84 14.66 0.78
C SER A 3 -19.51 15.02 1.44
N LYS A 4 -18.93 14.10 2.23
CA LYS A 4 -17.55 14.26 2.75
C LYS A 4 -16.58 14.21 1.58
N CYS A 5 -15.58 15.09 1.61
CA CYS A 5 -14.55 15.19 0.59
C CYS A 5 -13.27 14.47 1.03
N VAL A 6 -12.44 14.07 0.06
CA VAL A 6 -11.18 13.34 0.28
C VAL A 6 -10.25 14.06 1.28
N LYS A 7 -10.13 15.39 1.18
CA LYS A 7 -9.27 16.21 2.05
C LYS A 7 -9.58 16.10 3.54
N GLU A 8 -10.81 15.74 3.89
CA GLU A 8 -11.24 15.59 5.29
C GLU A 8 -10.71 14.30 5.92
N LEU A 9 -10.39 13.29 5.11
CA LEU A 9 -9.94 11.97 5.57
C LEU A 9 -8.46 11.70 5.26
N MET A 10 -7.90 12.37 4.26
CA MET A 10 -6.52 12.11 3.84
C MET A 10 -5.54 12.36 4.98
N VAL A 11 -4.42 11.63 4.94
CA VAL A 11 -3.27 11.98 5.76
C VAL A 11 -2.40 12.98 4.98
N PRO A 12 -2.10 14.16 5.54
CA PRO A 12 -1.20 15.12 4.92
C PRO A 12 0.18 14.53 4.66
N LEU A 13 0.79 14.90 3.53
CA LEU A 13 2.08 14.35 3.10
C LEU A 13 3.19 14.56 4.14
N GLU A 14 3.21 15.71 4.80
CA GLU A 14 4.17 16.08 5.85
C GLU A 14 4.14 15.13 7.06
N ARG A 15 3.01 14.44 7.28
CA ARG A 15 2.84 13.49 8.37
C ARG A 15 3.16 12.06 7.95
N TYR A 16 3.48 11.85 6.68
CA TYR A 16 3.76 10.54 6.15
C TYR A 16 5.25 10.23 6.26
N PRO A 17 5.62 9.05 6.80
CA PRO A 17 7.02 8.66 6.84
C PRO A 17 7.55 8.44 5.42
N VAL A 18 8.76 8.98 5.17
CA VAL A 18 9.43 8.95 3.86
C VAL A 18 10.79 8.25 3.94
N VAL A 19 11.18 7.59 2.85
CA VAL A 19 12.49 6.95 2.68
C VAL A 19 13.06 7.28 1.29
N SER A 20 14.38 7.34 1.16
CA SER A 20 15.04 7.51 -0.15
C SER A 20 14.77 6.30 -1.06
N LYS A 21 14.68 6.54 -2.37
CA LYS A 21 14.66 5.51 -3.42
C LYS A 21 15.85 4.53 -3.32
N ASP A 22 17.00 5.02 -2.85
CA ASP A 22 18.24 4.24 -2.74
C ASP A 22 18.43 3.58 -1.36
N ALA A 23 17.44 3.71 -0.46
CA ALA A 23 17.46 2.98 0.79
C ALA A 23 17.24 1.48 0.56
N THR A 24 17.71 0.68 1.49
CA THR A 24 17.49 -0.76 1.54
C THR A 24 16.14 -1.11 2.17
N LEU A 25 15.65 -2.31 1.89
CA LEU A 25 14.44 -2.85 2.50
C LEU A 25 14.55 -2.96 4.03
N LEU A 26 15.76 -3.19 4.56
CA LEU A 26 15.99 -3.18 6.00
C LEU A 26 15.79 -1.78 6.61
N GLU A 27 16.34 -0.74 5.99
CA GLU A 27 16.14 0.65 6.45
C GLU A 27 14.67 1.05 6.38
N ALA A 28 13.96 0.60 5.35
CA ALA A 28 12.52 0.79 5.19
C ALA A 28 11.74 0.13 6.35
N VAL A 29 12.04 -1.13 6.70
CA VAL A 29 11.43 -1.83 7.84
C VAL A 29 11.74 -1.13 9.17
N GLN A 30 13.00 -0.74 9.39
CA GLN A 30 13.40 -0.03 10.60
C GLN A 30 12.69 1.32 10.76
N LEU A 31 12.48 2.05 9.66
CA LEU A 31 11.67 3.25 9.67
C LEU A 31 10.21 2.93 10.02
N PHE A 32 9.65 1.89 9.41
CA PHE A 32 8.28 1.46 9.67
C PHE A 32 8.05 1.13 11.15
N GLU A 33 8.95 0.35 11.75
CA GLU A 33 8.90 0.00 13.18
C GLU A 33 8.98 1.23 14.08
N ARG A 34 9.91 2.15 13.80
CA ARG A 34 10.09 3.38 14.58
C ARG A 34 8.83 4.24 14.55
N VAL A 35 8.29 4.47 13.36
CA VAL A 35 7.12 5.33 13.17
C VAL A 35 5.90 4.69 13.83
N GLN A 36 5.72 3.38 13.73
CA GLN A 36 4.62 2.67 14.37
C GLN A 36 4.70 2.71 15.90
N LYS A 37 5.90 2.66 16.49
CA LYS A 37 6.11 2.79 17.94
C LYS A 37 5.77 4.19 18.46
N MET A 38 6.07 5.24 17.69
CA MET A 38 5.86 6.64 18.08
C MET A 38 4.47 7.18 17.73
N ARG A 39 3.67 6.40 17.00
CA ARG A 39 2.36 6.82 16.50
C ARG A 39 1.33 6.94 17.62
N ASP A 40 0.43 7.90 17.46
CA ASP A 40 -0.81 7.96 18.24
C ASP A 40 -1.63 6.67 18.03
N ARG A 41 -1.80 5.91 19.12
CA ARG A 41 -2.53 4.63 19.12
C ARG A 41 -4.01 4.79 18.76
N LYS A 42 -4.58 6.00 18.88
CA LYS A 42 -5.97 6.29 18.47
C LYS A 42 -6.15 6.35 16.96
N ARG A 43 -5.08 6.58 16.20
CA ARG A 43 -5.15 6.68 14.73
C ARG A 43 -5.08 5.30 14.10
N GLN A 44 -5.29 5.20 12.79
CA GLN A 44 -4.98 4.01 12.01
C GLN A 44 -3.48 3.87 11.74
N PRO A 45 -2.90 2.65 11.81
CA PRO A 45 -1.48 2.42 11.57
C PRO A 45 -1.04 2.84 10.18
N TYR A 46 0.22 3.27 10.08
CA TYR A 46 0.83 3.40 8.77
C TYR A 46 0.95 1.98 8.18
N ARG A 47 0.43 1.81 6.97
CA ARG A 47 0.52 0.55 6.19
C ARG A 47 1.48 0.63 5.01
N ALA A 48 2.02 1.83 4.77
CA ALA A 48 3.04 2.10 3.78
C ALA A 48 3.93 3.27 4.24
N ILE A 49 5.12 3.34 3.67
CA ILE A 49 6.06 4.46 3.70
C ILE A 49 6.19 4.99 2.28
N LEU A 50 6.35 6.29 2.16
CA LEU A 50 6.53 6.95 0.87
C LEU A 50 7.99 6.91 0.46
N VAL A 51 8.22 6.79 -0.84
CA VAL A 51 9.55 6.72 -1.44
C VAL A 51 9.78 8.02 -2.20
N VAL A 52 10.88 8.69 -1.89
CA VAL A 52 11.26 9.96 -2.53
C VAL A 52 12.53 9.82 -3.37
N ASP A 53 12.61 10.62 -4.42
CA ASP A 53 13.85 10.81 -5.18
C ASP A 53 14.79 11.84 -4.53
N ASP A 54 15.84 12.19 -5.27
CA ASP A 54 16.88 13.13 -4.81
C ASP A 54 16.34 14.55 -4.65
N ASP A 55 15.29 14.90 -5.40
CA ASP A 55 14.59 16.18 -5.37
C ASP A 55 13.48 16.21 -4.31
N LYS A 56 13.40 15.20 -3.43
CA LYS A 56 12.36 15.01 -2.41
C LYS A 56 10.95 14.82 -2.99
N LYS A 57 10.82 14.55 -4.29
CA LYS A 57 9.54 14.26 -4.92
C LYS A 57 9.16 12.82 -4.61
N VAL A 58 7.88 12.60 -4.28
CA VAL A 58 7.38 11.25 -4.04
C VAL A 58 7.23 10.52 -5.37
N ILE A 59 7.91 9.38 -5.50
CA ILE A 59 7.93 8.56 -6.72
C ILE A 59 7.28 7.19 -6.53
N GLY A 60 7.03 6.78 -5.28
CA GLY A 60 6.46 5.47 -4.98
C GLY A 60 6.05 5.33 -3.53
N LYS A 61 5.55 4.14 -3.21
CA LYS A 61 5.21 3.72 -1.85
C LYS A 61 5.63 2.27 -1.65
N ILE A 62 6.11 1.95 -0.45
CA ILE A 62 6.37 0.57 -0.05
C ILE A 62 5.52 0.24 1.18
N GLY A 63 4.60 -0.70 1.01
CA GLY A 63 3.74 -1.21 2.06
C GLY A 63 4.00 -2.69 2.35
N GLN A 64 3.27 -3.25 3.31
CA GLN A 64 3.46 -4.63 3.75
C GLN A 64 3.35 -5.64 2.59
N LEU A 65 2.41 -5.44 1.66
CA LEU A 65 2.28 -6.31 0.49
C LEU A 65 3.47 -6.21 -0.47
N ALA A 66 3.97 -4.99 -0.72
CA ALA A 66 5.15 -4.79 -1.56
C ALA A 66 6.41 -5.38 -0.91
N PHE A 67 6.52 -5.29 0.42
CA PHE A 67 7.56 -5.95 1.20
C PHE A 67 7.54 -7.48 1.01
N LEU A 68 6.37 -8.12 1.11
CA LEU A 68 6.26 -9.57 0.91
C LEU A 68 6.63 -9.98 -0.53
N ARG A 69 6.14 -9.23 -1.53
CA ARG A 69 6.50 -9.45 -2.94
C ARG A 69 7.99 -9.31 -3.20
N ALA A 70 8.69 -8.45 -2.46
CA ALA A 70 10.14 -8.28 -2.57
C ALA A 70 10.92 -9.54 -2.16
N LEU A 71 10.32 -10.43 -1.36
CA LEU A 71 10.95 -11.67 -0.90
C LEU A 71 10.87 -12.80 -1.94
N GLU A 72 10.01 -12.65 -2.95
CA GLU A 72 9.82 -13.66 -4.00
C GLU A 72 11.07 -13.73 -4.90
N PRO A 73 11.68 -14.92 -5.11
CA PRO A 73 12.87 -15.08 -5.93
C PRO A 73 12.62 -14.75 -7.40
N GLN A 74 11.37 -14.85 -7.85
CA GLN A 74 10.94 -14.65 -9.22
C GLN A 74 9.80 -13.63 -9.23
N ARG A 75 10.16 -12.35 -9.38
CA ARG A 75 9.20 -11.24 -9.44
C ARG A 75 8.19 -11.48 -10.57
N ASN A 76 6.89 -11.40 -10.25
CA ASN A 76 5.69 -11.47 -11.12
C ASN A 76 4.90 -12.78 -11.14
N ILE A 77 5.37 -13.86 -10.51
CA ILE A 77 4.71 -15.16 -10.74
C ILE A 77 3.40 -15.31 -9.98
N LEU A 78 3.29 -14.77 -8.76
CA LEU A 78 2.02 -14.73 -8.04
C LEU A 78 0.96 -13.87 -8.76
N GLY A 79 1.40 -12.80 -9.45
CA GLY A 79 0.52 -11.98 -10.30
C GLY A 79 0.01 -12.74 -11.52
N ASP A 80 0.88 -13.55 -12.14
CA ASP A 80 0.52 -14.35 -13.30
C ASP A 80 -0.34 -15.57 -12.91
N MET A 81 -0.14 -16.17 -11.74
CA MET A 81 -1.01 -17.23 -11.21
C MET A 81 -2.43 -16.74 -10.93
N GLY A 82 -2.60 -15.53 -10.39
CA GLY A 82 -3.92 -14.93 -10.19
C GLY A 82 -4.67 -14.77 -11.52
N LYS A 83 -3.96 -14.39 -12.58
CA LYS A 83 -4.51 -14.32 -13.95
C LYS A 83 -4.83 -15.70 -14.51
N LEU A 84 -4.00 -16.71 -14.26
CA LEU A 84 -4.24 -18.09 -14.69
C LEU A 84 -5.47 -18.69 -14.01
N ALA A 85 -5.69 -18.41 -12.72
CA ALA A 85 -6.89 -18.81 -11.99
C ALA A 85 -8.16 -18.16 -12.58
N ILE A 86 -8.11 -16.84 -12.87
CA ILE A 86 -9.19 -16.13 -13.56
C ILE A 86 -9.43 -16.70 -14.97
N ALA A 87 -8.36 -17.15 -15.65
CA ALA A 87 -8.41 -17.79 -16.96
C ALA A 87 -8.85 -19.27 -16.93
N GLY A 88 -9.22 -19.82 -15.77
CA GLY A 88 -9.80 -21.17 -15.64
C GLY A 88 -8.80 -22.31 -15.55
N VAL A 89 -7.53 -22.04 -15.25
CA VAL A 89 -6.54 -23.09 -14.96
C VAL A 89 -6.90 -23.81 -13.67
N SER A 90 -6.78 -25.14 -13.65
CA SER A 90 -7.18 -25.96 -12.49
C SER A 90 -6.32 -25.66 -11.26
N ALA A 91 -6.94 -25.72 -10.08
CA ALA A 91 -6.26 -25.53 -8.81
C ALA A 91 -5.09 -26.51 -8.62
N ASP A 92 -5.22 -27.76 -9.07
CA ASP A 92 -4.18 -28.79 -8.98
C ASP A 92 -2.95 -28.46 -9.83
N PHE A 93 -3.14 -27.85 -11.00
CA PHE A 93 -2.04 -27.40 -11.84
C PHE A 93 -1.33 -26.20 -11.23
N ILE A 94 -2.10 -25.25 -10.68
CA ILE A 94 -1.55 -24.10 -9.94
C ILE A 94 -0.75 -24.59 -8.72
N ASN A 95 -1.28 -25.55 -7.96
CA ASN A 95 -0.60 -26.15 -6.81
C ASN A 95 0.70 -26.88 -7.19
N THR A 96 0.68 -27.60 -8.32
CA THR A 96 1.88 -28.28 -8.85
C THR A 96 2.95 -27.26 -9.24
N MET A 97 2.56 -26.17 -9.91
CA MET A 97 3.48 -25.06 -10.19
C MET A 97 4.02 -24.44 -8.90
N MET A 98 3.17 -24.23 -7.89
CA MET A 98 3.57 -23.69 -6.57
C MET A 98 4.69 -24.51 -5.90
N ASN A 99 4.65 -25.83 -6.01
CA ASN A 99 5.66 -26.74 -5.43
C ASN A 99 7.05 -26.64 -6.08
N HIS A 100 7.14 -26.06 -7.28
CA HIS A 100 8.41 -25.81 -7.96
C HIS A 100 9.02 -24.43 -7.64
N PHE A 101 8.38 -23.59 -6.82
CA PHE A 101 8.94 -22.29 -6.46
C PHE A 101 10.00 -22.40 -5.36
N GLN A 102 11.17 -21.83 -5.66
CA GLN A 102 12.33 -21.74 -4.76
C GLN A 102 12.03 -21.05 -3.42
N PHE A 103 10.99 -20.21 -3.34
CA PHE A 103 10.58 -19.56 -2.08
C PHE A 103 10.26 -20.57 -0.97
N PHE A 104 9.79 -21.77 -1.34
CA PHE A 104 9.49 -22.85 -0.39
C PHE A 104 10.70 -23.73 -0.05
N GLN A 105 11.85 -23.52 -0.69
CA GLN A 105 13.05 -24.34 -0.49
C GLN A 105 14.16 -23.65 0.30
N ASP A 106 14.20 -22.31 0.28
CA ASP A 106 15.17 -21.54 1.05
C ASP A 106 14.81 -21.48 2.54
N SER A 107 15.83 -21.44 3.40
CA SER A 107 15.62 -21.16 4.81
C SER A 107 15.17 -19.70 5.02
N MET A 108 14.42 -19.43 6.08
CA MET A 108 14.03 -18.06 6.45
C MET A 108 15.25 -17.15 6.63
N ALA A 109 16.38 -17.70 7.10
CA ALA A 109 17.62 -16.94 7.26
C ALA A 109 18.19 -16.48 5.92
N ASP A 110 18.13 -17.32 4.89
CA ASP A 110 18.62 -16.99 3.54
C ASP A 110 17.74 -15.94 2.87
N ILE A 111 16.41 -16.06 3.02
CA ILE A 111 15.44 -15.06 2.55
C ILE A 111 15.76 -13.71 3.18
N CYS A 112 15.88 -13.65 4.51
CA CYS A 112 16.19 -12.41 5.24
C CYS A 112 17.56 -11.82 4.86
N LYS A 113 18.58 -12.67 4.67
CA LYS A 113 19.94 -12.25 4.29
C LYS A 113 19.97 -11.59 2.91
N ARG A 114 19.15 -12.04 1.96
CA ARG A 114 19.01 -11.38 0.66
C ARG A 114 18.14 -10.13 0.75
N ALA A 115 16.97 -10.26 1.39
CA ALA A 115 15.96 -9.21 1.46
C ALA A 115 16.50 -7.90 2.03
N ARG A 116 17.36 -7.98 3.06
CA ARG A 116 17.93 -6.78 3.72
C ARG A 116 18.75 -5.88 2.80
N HIS A 117 19.21 -6.36 1.65
CA HIS A 117 20.05 -5.61 0.71
C HIS A 117 19.28 -5.12 -0.53
N ILE A 118 18.01 -5.49 -0.68
CA ILE A 118 17.18 -5.05 -1.80
C ILE A 118 16.95 -3.55 -1.70
N LEU A 119 17.15 -2.80 -2.79
CA LEU A 119 16.86 -1.38 -2.82
C LEU A 119 15.35 -1.13 -2.96
N VAL A 120 14.85 -0.13 -2.25
CA VAL A 120 13.43 0.23 -2.21
C VAL A 120 12.91 0.59 -3.60
N LYS A 121 13.68 1.32 -4.41
CA LYS A 121 13.29 1.67 -5.79
C LYS A 121 12.99 0.46 -6.68
N ASP A 122 13.60 -0.69 -6.39
CA ASP A 122 13.43 -1.90 -7.20
C ASP A 122 12.15 -2.67 -6.86
N VAL A 123 11.48 -2.33 -5.75
CA VAL A 123 10.32 -3.07 -5.21
C VAL A 123 9.16 -2.18 -4.79
N MET A 124 9.32 -0.86 -4.78
CA MET A 124 8.26 0.07 -4.48
C MET A 124 7.12 -0.07 -5.50
N VAL A 125 5.91 0.23 -5.06
CA VAL A 125 4.78 0.45 -5.96
C VAL A 125 4.87 1.89 -6.46
N PRO A 126 5.03 2.15 -7.77
CA PRO A 126 5.05 3.50 -8.30
C PRO A 126 3.77 4.26 -7.98
N ILE A 127 3.88 5.59 -7.88
CA ILE A 127 2.71 6.44 -7.81
C ILE A 127 2.08 6.51 -9.20
N ALA A 128 0.93 5.86 -9.37
CA ALA A 128 0.13 5.93 -10.59
C ALA A 128 -1.29 6.46 -10.32
N GLU A 129 -1.82 6.20 -9.11
CA GLU A 129 -3.22 6.44 -8.81
C GLU A 129 -3.43 7.72 -7.99
N HIS A 130 -4.17 8.66 -8.58
CA HIS A 130 -4.43 9.99 -8.04
C HIS A 130 -5.91 10.30 -7.88
N ILE A 131 -6.23 11.18 -6.94
CA ILE A 131 -7.56 11.75 -6.73
C ILE A 131 -7.43 13.19 -6.23
N GLU A 132 -8.29 14.09 -6.72
CA GLU A 132 -8.31 15.47 -6.24
C GLU A 132 -8.79 15.54 -4.78
N GLU A 133 -8.28 16.52 -4.03
CA GLU A 133 -8.57 16.68 -2.61
C GLU A 133 -10.04 17.03 -2.32
N ASP A 134 -10.73 17.64 -3.28
CA ASP A 134 -12.15 18.02 -3.21
C ASP A 134 -13.10 16.98 -3.81
N ALA A 135 -12.56 15.87 -4.35
CA ALA A 135 -13.36 14.75 -4.83
C ALA A 135 -14.22 14.17 -3.71
N THR A 136 -15.38 13.63 -4.10
CA THR A 136 -16.31 13.04 -3.15
C THR A 136 -15.79 11.71 -2.59
N LEU A 137 -16.24 11.34 -1.38
CA LEU A 137 -15.92 10.03 -0.81
C LEU A 137 -16.43 8.87 -1.70
N GLY A 138 -17.54 9.08 -2.41
CA GLY A 138 -18.07 8.10 -3.38
C GLY A 138 -17.11 7.83 -4.54
N GLU A 139 -16.54 8.89 -5.13
CA GLU A 139 -15.50 8.75 -6.17
C GLU A 139 -14.26 8.03 -5.65
N ALA A 140 -13.83 8.35 -4.42
CA ALA A 140 -12.70 7.69 -3.80
C ALA A 140 -12.93 6.19 -3.61
N ILE A 141 -14.11 5.79 -3.14
CA ILE A 141 -14.51 4.37 -2.99
C ILE A 141 -14.47 3.68 -4.36
N TYR A 142 -15.10 4.29 -5.38
CA TYR A 142 -15.11 3.74 -6.73
C TYR A 142 -13.69 3.51 -7.26
N LYS A 143 -12.80 4.51 -7.17
CA LYS A 143 -11.41 4.39 -7.61
C LYS A 143 -10.64 3.31 -6.85
N ILE A 144 -10.75 3.27 -5.52
CA ILE A 144 -10.07 2.26 -4.69
C ILE A 144 -10.47 0.85 -5.11
N VAL A 145 -11.77 0.60 -5.33
CA VAL A 145 -12.30 -0.69 -5.76
C VAL A 145 -11.87 -1.03 -7.19
N ALA A 146 -12.03 -0.11 -8.13
CA ALA A 146 -11.70 -0.34 -9.53
C ALA A 146 -10.21 -0.64 -9.74
N LEU A 147 -9.34 0.07 -9.02
CA LEU A 147 -7.89 -0.04 -9.14
C LEU A 147 -7.29 -1.12 -8.23
N GLN A 148 -8.09 -1.75 -7.37
CA GLN A 148 -7.64 -2.74 -6.38
C GLN A 148 -6.44 -2.24 -5.55
N THR A 149 -6.47 -0.96 -5.17
CA THR A 149 -5.37 -0.28 -4.47
C THR A 149 -5.69 -0.06 -3.00
N LEU A 150 -4.64 -0.04 -2.16
CA LEU A 150 -4.77 0.21 -0.72
C LEU A 150 -4.73 1.71 -0.36
N SER A 151 -4.37 2.56 -1.31
CA SER A 151 -4.34 4.01 -1.14
C SER A 151 -4.29 4.77 -2.45
N LEU A 152 -4.80 6.00 -2.44
CA LEU A 152 -4.72 6.97 -3.53
C LEU A 152 -3.85 8.15 -3.11
N MET A 153 -3.00 8.63 -4.02
CA MET A 153 -2.32 9.91 -3.81
C MET A 153 -3.34 11.04 -3.98
N VAL A 154 -3.34 11.98 -3.06
CA VAL A 154 -4.26 13.11 -3.11
C VAL A 154 -3.55 14.32 -3.71
N THR A 155 -4.17 14.92 -4.70
CA THR A 155 -3.66 16.07 -5.45
C THR A 155 -4.49 17.33 -5.19
N ARG A 156 -3.83 18.48 -5.29
CA ARG A 156 -4.44 19.80 -5.42
C ARG A 156 -3.86 20.42 -6.68
N GLY A 157 -4.54 20.26 -7.81
CA GLY A 157 -3.94 20.53 -9.10
C GLY A 157 -2.71 19.64 -9.31
N ASP A 158 -1.57 20.21 -9.69
CA ASP A 158 -0.35 19.44 -9.98
C ASP A 158 0.44 19.02 -8.73
N GLN A 159 0.03 19.49 -7.54
CA GLN A 159 0.73 19.21 -6.29
C GLN A 159 0.14 18.00 -5.57
N THR A 160 0.98 17.04 -5.21
CA THR A 160 0.61 15.99 -4.25
C THR A 160 0.57 16.57 -2.84
N VAL A 161 -0.59 16.49 -2.18
CA VAL A 161 -0.83 17.09 -0.84
C VAL A 161 -1.08 16.05 0.26
N GLY A 162 -1.40 14.81 -0.09
CA GLY A 162 -1.65 13.78 0.90
C GLY A 162 -1.81 12.38 0.33
N LEU A 163 -2.21 11.47 1.21
CA LEU A 163 -2.55 10.10 0.87
C LEU A 163 -3.87 9.71 1.53
N LEU A 164 -4.84 9.27 0.72
CA LEU A 164 -6.07 8.66 1.20
C LEU A 164 -5.86 7.16 1.32
N ARG A 165 -6.06 6.60 2.52
CA ARG A 165 -5.91 5.16 2.78
C ARG A 165 -7.27 4.48 2.75
N LEU A 166 -7.30 3.26 2.18
CA LEU A 166 -8.48 2.38 2.26
C LEU A 166 -8.99 2.22 3.70
N CYS A 167 -8.10 2.13 4.69
CA CYS A 167 -8.50 1.97 6.09
C CYS A 167 -9.22 3.18 6.69
N ASP A 168 -8.87 4.38 6.25
CA ASP A 168 -9.52 5.60 6.74
C ASP A 168 -10.93 5.69 6.14
N VAL A 169 -11.06 5.37 4.85
CA VAL A 169 -12.36 5.28 4.17
C VAL A 169 -13.26 4.22 4.83
N VAL A 170 -12.74 3.02 5.09
CA VAL A 170 -13.51 1.95 5.75
C VAL A 170 -13.90 2.34 7.18
N GLN A 171 -12.99 2.95 7.94
CA GLN A 171 -13.30 3.40 9.30
C GLN A 171 -14.38 4.49 9.28
N GLU A 172 -14.25 5.47 8.38
CA GLU A 172 -15.24 6.52 8.21
C GLU A 172 -16.63 5.96 7.93
N ILE A 173 -16.75 5.03 6.96
CA ILE A 173 -18.02 4.37 6.65
C ILE A 173 -18.54 3.59 7.86
N ALA A 174 -17.67 2.84 8.55
CA ALA A 174 -18.08 2.06 9.72
C ALA A 174 -18.55 2.94 10.87
N ASP A 175 -17.97 4.12 11.04
CA ASP A 175 -18.39 5.07 12.06
C ASP A 175 -19.72 5.73 11.67
N GLU A 176 -19.92 6.14 10.41
CA GLU A 176 -21.22 6.61 9.91
C GLU A 176 -22.32 5.55 10.10
N MET A 177 -22.05 4.28 9.77
CA MET A 177 -23.01 3.17 9.95
C MET A 177 -23.47 3.01 11.39
N LYS A 178 -22.61 3.24 12.39
CA LYS A 178 -22.97 3.11 13.81
C LYS A 178 -23.86 4.26 14.30
N HIS A 179 -23.75 5.44 13.70
CA HIS A 179 -24.51 6.62 14.10
C HIS A 179 -25.81 6.77 13.27
N CYS A 180 -26.03 5.94 12.24
CA CYS A 180 -27.25 5.95 11.45
C CYS A 180 -28.51 5.54 12.25
N ASP A 181 -28.38 4.78 13.34
CA ASP A 181 -29.53 4.35 14.16
C ASP A 181 -29.93 5.36 15.26
N GLU A 182 -29.20 6.46 15.44
CA GLU A 182 -29.50 7.51 16.44
C GLU A 182 -30.38 8.66 15.89
N LEU A 183 -30.87 8.54 14.65
CA LEU A 183 -31.69 9.55 13.96
C LEU A 183 -33.16 9.14 13.77
N ASN A 184 -33.67 8.19 14.57
CA ASN A 184 -35.11 7.87 14.64
C ASN A 184 -35.74 8.41 15.92
#